data_AF-A0A7S2FFL0-F1
#
_entry.id   AF-A0A7S2FFL0-F1
#
_cell.length_a   1.000
_cell.length_b   1.000
_cell.length_c   1.000
_cell.angle_alpha   90.00
_cell.angle_beta   90.00
_cell.angle_gamma   90.00
#
_symmetry.space_group_name_H-M   'P 1'
#
loop_
_entity.id
_entity.type
_entity.pdbx_description
1 polymer ?
#
loop_
_entity_poly.entity_id
_entity_poly.type
_entity_poly.pdbx_seq_one_letter_code
_entity_poly.pdbx_strand_id
1 'polypeptide(L)'
;AGRYIDQNLRAVLEGQGIDFSRDWEKLTNTEGVQLLRHVEGLFADSGQGGEASLDDGYVLTVDNLLKMLSIQLRLKFNLPVIIMGETGCGKSSLIRNLCAILGAPLHTLNVHGGMTDEDSHLGPLP
;
A
#
# COMPACT_ATOMS: atom_id res chain seq x y z
N ALA A 1 -2.69 -3.70 -31.41
CA ALA A 1 -2.72 -3.58 -29.94
C ALA A 1 -4.13 -3.17 -29.53
N GLY A 2 -4.78 -3.92 -28.63
CA GLY A 2 -6.18 -3.73 -28.28
C GLY A 2 -6.45 -2.32 -27.77
N ARG A 3 -7.42 -1.63 -28.38
CA ARG A 3 -7.87 -0.32 -27.91
C ARG A 3 -8.76 -0.55 -26.69
N TYR A 4 -8.18 -0.49 -25.50
CA TYR A 4 -8.92 -0.69 -24.24
C TYR A 4 -9.83 0.49 -23.87
N ILE A 5 -9.68 1.64 -24.55
CA ILE A 5 -10.47 2.84 -24.31
C ILE A 5 -10.86 3.52 -25.64
N ASP A 6 -12.10 3.98 -25.72
CA ASP A 6 -12.58 4.82 -26.82
C ASP A 6 -11.85 6.18 -26.84
N GLN A 7 -11.65 6.75 -28.04
CA GLN A 7 -10.93 8.02 -28.19
C GLN A 7 -11.66 9.21 -27.58
N ASN A 8 -12.99 9.25 -27.70
CA ASN A 8 -13.77 10.35 -27.14
C ASN A 8 -13.74 10.26 -25.61
N LEU A 9 -13.89 9.05 -25.06
CA LEU A 9 -13.75 8.83 -23.62
C LEU A 9 -12.36 9.24 -23.12
N ARG A 10 -11.29 8.87 -23.83
CA ARG A 10 -9.93 9.27 -23.49
C ARG A 10 -9.78 10.79 -23.46
N ALA A 11 -10.24 11.49 -24.50
CA ALA A 11 -10.14 12.95 -24.58
C ALA A 11 -10.90 13.64 -23.43
N VAL A 12 -12.07 13.11 -23.05
CA VAL A 12 -12.84 13.62 -21.91
C VAL A 12 -12.06 13.44 -20.61
N LEU A 13 -11.49 12.27 -20.36
CA LEU A 13 -10.73 11.98 -19.14
C LEU A 13 -9.44 12.81 -19.07
N GLU A 14 -8.74 12.98 -20.20
CA GLU A 14 -7.58 13.89 -20.29
C GLU A 14 -8.00 15.34 -19.97
N GLY A 15 -9.17 15.79 -20.44
CA GLY A 15 -9.76 17.07 -20.08
C GLY A 15 -10.14 17.23 -18.60
N GLN A 16 -10.30 16.13 -17.85
CA GLN A 16 -10.49 16.11 -16.40
C GLN A 16 -9.16 15.99 -15.63
N GLY A 17 -8.01 16.03 -16.30
CA GLY A 17 -6.69 15.96 -15.69
C GLY A 17 -6.15 14.53 -15.50
N ILE A 18 -6.74 13.51 -16.12
CA ILE A 18 -6.19 12.15 -16.11
C ILE A 18 -5.09 12.05 -17.17
N ASP A 19 -3.85 11.94 -16.70
CA ASP A 19 -2.68 11.76 -17.56
C ASP A 19 -2.44 10.27 -17.89
N PHE A 20 -2.77 9.88 -19.12
CA PHE A 20 -2.48 8.54 -19.65
C PHE A 20 -1.04 8.37 -20.16
N SER A 21 -0.24 9.42 -20.16
CA SER A 21 1.15 9.44 -20.64
C SER A 21 2.20 9.49 -19.52
N ARG A 22 1.76 9.43 -18.26
CA ARG A 22 2.64 9.47 -17.09
C ARG A 22 3.74 8.42 -17.19
N ASP A 23 4.97 8.88 -17.04
CA ASP A 23 6.14 8.03 -16.88
C ASP A 23 6.24 7.56 -15.42
N TRP A 24 5.76 6.34 -15.18
CA TRP A 24 5.73 5.77 -13.84
C TRP A 24 7.13 5.41 -13.31
N GLU A 25 8.16 5.29 -14.15
CA GLU A 25 9.53 5.00 -13.70
C GLU A 25 10.13 6.16 -12.88
N LYS A 26 9.57 7.37 -13.02
CA LYS A 26 9.99 8.57 -12.28
C LYS A 26 9.21 8.81 -10.99
N LEU A 27 8.43 7.83 -10.54
CA LEU A 27 7.67 7.93 -9.29
C LEU A 27 8.61 8.18 -8.10
N THR A 28 8.37 9.27 -7.36
CA THR A 28 9.08 9.54 -6.11
C THR A 28 8.38 8.88 -4.93
N ASN A 29 9.12 8.62 -3.84
CA ASN A 29 8.53 8.11 -2.60
C ASN A 29 7.39 9.03 -2.11
N THR A 30 7.61 10.35 -2.07
CA THR A 30 6.60 11.32 -1.63
C THR A 30 5.33 11.23 -2.46
N GLU A 31 5.45 11.17 -3.78
CA GLU A 31 4.30 11.01 -4.68
C GLU A 31 3.58 9.68 -4.44
N GLY A 32 4.31 8.57 -4.31
CA GLY A 32 3.73 7.25 -4.08
C GLY A 32 2.98 7.17 -2.74
N VAL A 33 3.56 7.72 -1.68
CA VAL A 33 2.91 7.85 -0.36
C VAL A 33 1.64 8.67 -0.47
N GLN A 34 1.71 9.84 -1.12
CA GLN A 34 0.55 10.68 -1.33
C GLN A 34 -0.53 9.94 -2.13
N LEU A 35 -0.21 9.31 -3.27
CA LEU A 35 -1.17 8.59 -4.10
C LEU A 35 -1.93 7.53 -3.30
N LEU A 36 -1.22 6.69 -2.54
CA LEU A 36 -1.84 5.65 -1.73
C LEU A 36 -2.75 6.25 -0.66
N ARG A 37 -2.30 7.31 0.03
CA ARG A 37 -3.13 8.02 1.02
C ARG A 37 -4.39 8.63 0.40
N HIS A 38 -4.28 9.27 -0.76
CA HIS A 38 -5.44 9.85 -1.45
C HIS A 38 -6.45 8.77 -1.87
N VAL A 39 -5.99 7.60 -2.35
CA VAL A 39 -6.86 6.46 -2.69
C VAL A 39 -7.66 5.97 -1.48
N GLU A 40 -7.05 6.00 -0.29
CA GLU A 40 -7.70 5.63 0.96
C GLU A 40 -8.51 6.76 1.60
N GLY A 41 -8.58 7.95 0.98
CA GLY A 41 -9.30 9.10 1.51
C GLY A 41 -8.58 9.78 2.69
N LEU A 42 -7.29 9.50 2.88
CA LEU A 42 -6.44 10.10 3.91
C LEU A 42 -5.85 11.42 3.39
N PHE A 43 -6.69 12.43 3.24
CA PHE A 43 -6.26 13.79 2.92
C PHE A 43 -5.61 14.41 4.16
N ALA A 44 -4.54 15.19 3.98
CA ALA A 44 -3.81 15.77 5.10
C ALA A 44 -4.65 16.84 5.81
N ASP A 45 -5.37 16.46 6.85
CA ASP A 45 -5.95 17.42 7.80
C ASP A 45 -4.84 17.96 8.71
N SER A 46 -4.80 19.27 8.82
CA SER A 46 -3.70 20.11 9.28
C SER A 46 -3.40 20.02 10.80
N GLY A 47 -3.53 18.87 11.46
CA GLY A 47 -3.40 18.87 12.93
C GLY A 47 -3.08 17.59 13.68
N GLN A 48 -3.51 16.39 13.29
CA GLN A 48 -3.30 15.20 14.14
C GLN A 48 -3.23 13.93 13.30
N GLY A 49 -2.03 13.48 12.99
CA GLY A 49 -1.77 12.19 12.37
C GLY A 49 -0.27 12.06 12.20
N GLY A 50 0.33 11.02 12.80
CA GLY A 50 1.77 10.80 12.73
C GLY A 50 2.28 10.95 11.29
N GLU A 51 3.45 11.57 11.13
CA GLU A 51 4.06 11.69 9.82
C GLU A 51 4.14 10.29 9.19
N ALA A 52 3.43 10.12 8.08
CA ALA A 52 3.50 8.90 7.28
C ALA A 52 4.89 8.84 6.63
N SER A 53 5.88 8.45 7.42
CA SER A 53 7.27 8.30 7.01
C SER A 53 7.55 6.84 6.69
N LEU A 54 8.21 6.63 5.56
CA LEU A 54 8.72 5.31 5.20
C LEU A 54 9.94 4.99 6.07
N ASP A 55 10.24 3.69 6.18
CA ASP A 55 11.51 3.24 6.77
C ASP A 55 12.69 3.89 6.02
N ASP A 56 13.76 4.23 6.74
CA ASP A 56 14.97 4.79 6.13
C ASP A 56 15.53 3.84 5.06
N GLY A 57 15.86 4.40 3.89
CA GLY A 57 16.35 3.63 2.74
C GLY A 57 15.28 2.82 1.99
N TYR A 58 14.00 2.87 2.35
CA TYR A 58 12.95 2.21 1.57
C TYR A 58 12.75 2.87 0.20
N VAL A 59 12.77 2.08 -0.87
CA VAL A 59 12.51 2.53 -2.24
C VAL A 59 11.11 2.12 -2.66
N LEU A 60 10.21 3.10 -2.80
CA LEU A 60 8.85 2.89 -3.26
C LEU A 60 8.80 2.89 -4.78
N THR A 61 9.05 1.72 -5.37
CA THR A 61 8.85 1.49 -6.80
C THR A 61 7.36 1.44 -7.14
N VAL A 62 7.03 1.62 -8.41
CA VAL A 62 5.66 1.44 -8.94
C VAL A 62 5.13 0.06 -8.60
N ASP A 63 5.96 -0.97 -8.73
CA ASP A 63 5.61 -2.36 -8.42
C ASP A 63 5.25 -2.52 -6.93
N ASN A 64 6.05 -1.94 -6.02
CA ASN A 64 5.73 -1.94 -4.58
C ASN A 64 4.43 -1.17 -4.29
N LEU A 65 4.23 0.00 -4.92
CA LEU A 65 3.00 0.77 -4.79
C LEU A 65 1.77 -0.03 -5.24
N LEU A 66 1.83 -0.70 -6.40
CA LEU A 66 0.74 -1.52 -6.92
C LEU A 66 0.45 -2.72 -6.04
N LYS A 67 1.49 -3.38 -5.49
CA LYS A 67 1.33 -4.46 -4.51
C LYS A 67 0.62 -3.95 -3.25
N MET A 68 1.06 -2.82 -2.71
CA MET A 68 0.45 -2.19 -1.55
C MET A 68 -1.03 -1.85 -1.79
N LEU A 69 -1.36 -1.20 -2.91
CA LEU A 69 -2.73 -0.90 -3.31
C LEU A 69 -3.59 -2.16 -3.44
N SER A 70 -3.03 -3.22 -4.03
CA SER A 70 -3.72 -4.50 -4.19
C SER A 70 -4.01 -5.18 -2.85
N ILE A 71 -3.07 -5.12 -1.90
CA ILE A 71 -3.26 -5.63 -0.54
C ILE A 71 -4.33 -4.81 0.17
N GLN A 72 -4.20 -3.48 0.16
CA GLN A 72 -5.13 -2.59 0.83
C GLN A 72 -6.57 -2.75 0.31
N LEU A 73 -6.75 -2.86 -1.00
CA LEU A 73 -8.06 -3.10 -1.61
C LEU A 73 -8.70 -4.40 -1.09
N ARG A 74 -7.93 -5.48 -0.98
CA ARG A 74 -8.42 -6.75 -0.43
C ARG A 74 -8.83 -6.63 1.03
N LEU A 75 -8.01 -5.95 1.84
CA LEU A 75 -8.30 -5.71 3.26
C LEU A 75 -9.58 -4.88 3.43
N LYS A 76 -9.79 -3.86 2.59
CA LYS A 76 -11.00 -3.03 2.58
C LYS A 76 -12.29 -3.82 2.34
N PHE A 77 -12.19 -4.96 1.65
CA PHE A 77 -13.30 -5.88 1.41
C PHE A 77 -13.30 -7.10 2.35
N ASN A 78 -12.57 -7.03 3.48
CA ASN A 78 -12.45 -8.12 4.46
C ASN A 78 -11.95 -9.44 3.84
N LEU A 79 -11.14 -9.37 2.78
CA LEU A 79 -10.55 -10.54 2.16
C LEU A 79 -9.21 -10.87 2.83
N PRO A 80 -9.03 -12.08 3.40
CA PRO A 80 -7.77 -12.47 3.99
C PRO A 80 -6.66 -12.52 2.92
N VAL A 81 -5.48 -12.01 3.26
CA VAL A 81 -4.34 -11.90 2.34
C VAL A 81 -3.18 -12.76 2.84
N ILE A 82 -2.69 -13.65 1.98
CA ILE A 82 -1.46 -14.41 2.18
C ILE A 82 -0.43 -13.93 1.17
N ILE A 83 0.77 -13.57 1.63
CA ILE A 83 1.88 -13.13 0.78
C ILE A 83 2.99 -14.15 0.87
N MET A 84 3.27 -14.82 -0.25
CA MET A 84 4.29 -15.87 -0.35
C MET A 84 5.49 -15.37 -1.16
N GLY A 85 6.68 -15.83 -0.78
CA GLY A 85 7.93 -15.56 -1.50
C GLY A 85 9.14 -15.96 -0.66
N GLU A 86 10.32 -16.00 -1.26
CA GLU A 86 11.56 -16.37 -0.58
C GLU A 86 11.93 -15.44 0.58
N THR A 87 12.76 -15.92 1.51
CA THR A 87 13.30 -15.07 2.59
C THR A 87 14.13 -13.94 1.99
N GLY A 88 14.02 -12.72 2.54
CA GLY A 88 14.77 -11.57 2.06
C GLY A 88 14.14 -10.81 0.88
N CYS A 89 13.05 -11.29 0.27
CA CYS A 89 12.40 -10.56 -0.83
C CYS A 89 11.55 -9.33 -0.41
N GLY A 90 11.65 -8.90 0.85
CA GLY A 90 11.05 -7.65 1.31
C GLY A 90 9.58 -7.67 1.73
N LYS A 91 8.90 -8.84 1.78
CA LYS A 91 7.46 -8.94 2.15
C LYS A 91 7.11 -8.22 3.46
N SER A 92 7.84 -8.51 4.53
CA SER A 92 7.58 -7.89 5.84
C SER A 92 7.88 -6.39 5.84
N SER A 93 8.86 -5.95 5.05
CA SER A 93 9.18 -4.53 4.85
C SER A 93 8.06 -3.81 4.08
N LEU A 94 7.52 -4.44 3.03
CA LEU A 94 6.38 -3.94 2.26
C LEU A 94 5.16 -3.68 3.17
N ILE A 95 4.82 -4.64 4.03
CA ILE A 95 3.68 -4.50 4.96
C ILE A 95 3.93 -3.41 6.01
N ARG A 96 5.14 -3.33 6.58
CA ARG A 96 5.48 -2.28 7.54
C ARG A 96 5.34 -0.88 6.94
N ASN A 97 5.86 -0.69 5.73
CA ASN A 97 5.77 0.58 5.03
C ASN A 97 4.33 0.90 4.61
N LEU A 98 3.52 -0.10 4.21
CA LEU A 98 2.09 0.09 3.98
C LEU A 98 1.36 0.62 5.23
N CYS A 99 1.57 -0.03 6.38
CA CYS A 99 0.98 0.41 7.65
C CYS A 99 1.42 1.83 8.02
N ALA A 100 2.71 2.15 7.84
CA ALA A 100 3.25 3.49 8.10
C ALA A 100 2.60 4.56 7.19
N ILE A 101 2.43 4.27 5.90
CA ILE A 101 1.73 5.16 4.95
C ILE A 101 0.29 5.44 5.40
N LEU A 102 -0.40 4.41 5.87
CA LEU A 102 -1.81 4.48 6.29
C LEU A 102 -1.99 5.04 7.71
N GLY A 103 -0.92 5.17 8.50
CA GLY A 103 -1.02 5.43 9.93
C GLY A 103 -1.72 4.31 10.70
N ALA A 104 -1.71 3.09 10.18
CA ALA A 104 -2.37 1.94 10.76
C ALA A 104 -1.44 1.17 11.72
N PRO A 105 -1.94 0.63 12.84
CA PRO A 105 -1.13 -0.21 13.72
C PRO A 105 -0.74 -1.52 13.01
N LEU A 106 0.51 -1.94 13.19
CA LEU A 106 1.01 -3.24 12.72
C LEU A 106 1.27 -4.16 13.90
N HIS A 107 0.47 -5.22 14.00
CA HIS A 107 0.70 -6.30 14.94
C HIS A 107 1.42 -7.47 14.25
N THR A 108 2.51 -7.94 14.85
CA THR A 108 3.30 -9.05 14.29
C THR A 108 3.24 -10.23 15.24
N LEU A 109 2.87 -11.39 14.70
CA LEU A 109 2.92 -12.68 15.38
C LEU A 109 3.91 -13.57 14.66
N ASN A 110 5.04 -13.88 15.31
CA ASN A 110 6.09 -14.71 14.72
C ASN A 110 5.78 -16.19 15.00
N VAL A 111 5.27 -16.89 13.99
CA VAL A 111 4.94 -18.31 14.10
C VAL A 111 6.18 -19.18 13.89
N HIS A 112 6.40 -20.14 14.78
CA HIS A 112 7.48 -21.13 14.71
C HIS A 112 7.03 -22.49 15.23
N GLY A 113 7.79 -23.56 14.96
CA GLY A 113 7.37 -24.94 15.29
C GLY A 113 7.12 -25.23 16.78
N GLY A 114 7.67 -24.43 17.69
CA GLY A 114 7.40 -24.54 19.14
C GLY A 114 6.19 -23.75 19.64
N MET A 115 5.39 -23.15 18.74
CA MET A 115 4.27 -22.31 19.12
C MET A 115 3.02 -23.15 19.41
N THR A 116 2.33 -22.82 20.50
CA THR A 116 1.08 -23.46 20.92
C THR A 116 -0.13 -22.55 20.63
N ASP A 117 -1.34 -23.10 20.72
CA ASP A 117 -2.57 -22.30 20.54
C ASP A 117 -2.69 -21.21 21.63
N GLU A 118 -2.15 -21.43 22.82
CA GLU A 118 -2.11 -20.43 23.90
C GLU A 118 -1.26 -19.20 23.53
N ASP A 119 -0.19 -19.41 22.77
CA ASP A 119 0.70 -18.35 22.28
C ASP A 119 0.07 -17.54 21.12
N SER A 120 -0.99 -18.06 20.50
CA SER A 120 -1.65 -17.44 19.33
C SER A 120 -2.59 -16.29 19.71
N HIS A 121 -2.94 -16.17 20.99
CA HIS A 121 -3.75 -15.09 21.50
C HIS A 121 -2.90 -13.82 21.63
N LEU A 122 -2.94 -12.98 20.61
CA LEU A 122 -2.70 -11.55 20.82
C LEU A 122 -3.70 -11.11 21.89
N GLY A 123 -3.21 -10.60 23.03
CA GLY A 123 -4.07 -10.11 24.11
C GLY A 123 -5.09 -9.06 23.63
N PRO A 124 -5.99 -8.57 24.50
CA PRO A 124 -7.02 -7.62 24.09
C PRO A 124 -6.41 -6.44 23.32
N LEU A 125 -6.94 -6.21 22.11
CA LEU A 125 -6.59 -5.04 21.29
C LEU A 125 -6.92 -3.77 22.09
N PRO A 126 -6.03 -2.76 22.13
CA PRO A 126 -6.32 -1.49 22.79
C PRO A 126 -7.48 -0.73 22.12
#